data_AF-A0A5P8Z378-F1
#
_entry.id   AF-A0A5P8Z378-F1
#
_cell.length_a   1.000
_cell.length_b   1.000
_cell.length_c   1.000
_cell.angle_alpha   90.00
_cell.angle_beta   90.00
_cell.angle_gamma   90.00
#
_symmetry.space_group_name_H-M   'P 1'
#
loop_
_entity.id
_entity.type
_entity.pdbx_description
1 polymer ?
#
loop_
_entity_poly.entity_id
_entity_poly.type
_entity_poly.pdbx_seq_one_letter_code
_entity_poly.pdbx_strand_id
1 'polypeptide(L)'
;MRQLARFLVALLFLALAACSAPPPDGQGGPEALARALVALGPEVDPEEARRAAEIAYAYPLQLKEEWQVTDPPLVHNFKVLEGIREKGLCNDWARAMLERLREEQFETLSLHWSTSPPEGFRVIHHSAVISARGGTLYDGIVLDPWRWGGVLYWSADEDDPRYEWGPPI
;
A
#
# COMPACT_ATOMS: atom_id res chain seq x y z
N MET A 1 -9.76 45.56 10.72
CA MET A 1 -10.59 44.32 10.76
C MET A 1 -10.73 43.63 9.40
N ARG A 2 -11.19 44.30 8.32
CA ARG A 2 -11.28 43.70 6.96
C ARG A 2 -9.96 43.15 6.39
N GLN A 3 -8.84 43.83 6.63
CA GLN A 3 -7.49 43.39 6.22
C GLN A 3 -7.03 42.15 7.01
N LEU A 4 -7.32 42.11 8.31
CA LEU A 4 -7.00 40.98 9.21
C LEU A 4 -7.81 39.72 8.83
N ALA A 5 -9.09 39.90 8.50
CA ALA A 5 -9.96 38.82 8.03
C ALA A 5 -9.50 38.25 6.67
N ARG A 6 -8.99 39.09 5.75
CA ARG A 6 -8.41 38.63 4.48
C ARG A 6 -7.09 37.87 4.69
N PHE A 7 -6.26 38.32 5.63
CA PHE A 7 -5.04 37.59 6.01
C PHE A 7 -5.34 36.24 6.67
N LEU A 8 -6.33 36.17 7.56
CA LEU A 8 -6.78 34.93 8.20
C LEU A 8 -7.38 33.94 7.19
N VAL A 9 -8.16 34.43 6.22
CA VAL A 9 -8.69 33.60 5.14
C VAL A 9 -7.57 33.11 4.22
N ALA A 10 -6.59 33.95 3.88
CA ALA A 10 -5.42 33.53 3.08
C ALA A 10 -4.55 32.50 3.80
N LEU A 11 -4.32 32.65 5.11
CA LEU A 11 -3.63 31.65 5.95
C LEU A 11 -4.39 30.33 6.03
N LEU A 12 -5.72 30.37 6.05
CA LEU A 12 -6.57 29.17 6.01
C LEU A 12 -6.46 28.43 4.66
N PHE A 13 -6.37 29.15 3.54
CA PHE A 13 -6.14 28.56 2.22
C PHE A 13 -4.72 28.00 2.04
N LEU A 14 -3.69 28.65 2.63
CA LEU A 14 -2.32 28.11 2.64
C LEU A 14 -2.17 26.87 3.53
N ALA A 15 -2.96 26.75 4.61
CA ALA A 15 -2.97 25.57 5.48
C ALA A 15 -3.69 24.35 4.86
N LEU A 16 -4.60 24.58 3.90
CA LEU A 16 -5.28 23.52 3.14
C LEU A 16 -4.42 22.93 2.02
N ALA A 17 -3.30 23.57 1.67
CA ALA A 17 -2.27 23.01 0.81
C ALA A 17 -1.28 22.13 1.60
N ALA A 18 -1.78 21.40 2.60
CA ALA A 18 -0.99 20.39 3.30
C ALA A 18 -0.53 19.35 2.27
N CYS A 19 0.75 19.44 1.91
CA CYS A 19 1.38 18.67 0.85
C CYS A 19 1.02 17.19 1.00
N SER A 20 0.32 16.63 0.01
CA SER A 20 0.44 15.21 -0.28
C SER A 20 1.90 15.01 -0.69
N ALA A 21 2.75 14.64 0.26
CA ALA A 21 4.12 14.26 -0.09
C ALA A 21 4.00 13.20 -1.19
N PRO A 22 4.60 13.43 -2.37
CA PRO A 22 4.56 12.44 -3.42
C PRO A 22 5.19 11.15 -2.87
N PRO A 23 4.70 9.97 -3.31
CA PRO A 23 5.33 8.72 -2.95
C PRO A 23 6.82 8.81 -3.29
N PRO A 24 7.71 8.25 -2.47
CA PRO A 24 9.12 8.22 -2.82
C PRO A 24 9.25 7.51 -4.18
N ASP A 25 9.77 8.22 -5.16
CA ASP A 25 10.16 7.71 -6.48
C ASP A 25 11.27 6.63 -6.40
N GLY A 26 11.78 6.37 -5.20
CA GLY A 26 13.00 5.62 -4.94
C GLY A 26 12.90 4.09 -4.86
N GLN A 27 11.74 3.46 -5.05
CA GLN A 27 11.64 1.99 -4.94
C GLN A 27 12.01 1.22 -6.22
N GLY A 28 12.47 1.91 -7.26
CA GLY A 28 13.06 1.28 -8.45
C GLY A 28 12.08 0.56 -9.39
N GLY A 29 10.77 0.67 -9.18
CA GLY A 29 9.74 0.16 -10.08
C GLY A 29 9.49 -1.35 -9.99
N PRO A 30 8.66 -1.90 -10.89
CA PRO A 30 8.32 -3.32 -10.90
C PRO A 30 9.55 -4.21 -11.11
N GLU A 31 10.58 -3.76 -11.83
CA GLU A 31 11.81 -4.53 -12.03
C GLU A 31 12.62 -4.70 -10.73
N ALA A 32 12.59 -3.70 -9.84
CA ALA A 32 13.25 -3.79 -8.55
C ALA A 32 12.51 -4.76 -7.62
N LEU A 33 11.17 -4.67 -7.58
CA LEU A 33 10.34 -5.62 -6.83
C LEU A 33 10.50 -7.05 -7.38
N ALA A 34 10.52 -7.25 -8.69
CA ALA A 34 10.75 -8.56 -9.29
C ALA A 34 12.10 -9.16 -8.86
N ARG A 35 13.17 -8.36 -8.84
CA ARG A 35 14.48 -8.82 -8.32
C ARG A 35 14.42 -9.17 -6.83
N ALA A 36 13.71 -8.39 -6.03
CA ALA A 36 13.54 -8.67 -4.60
C ALA A 36 12.75 -9.97 -4.38
N LEU A 37 11.70 -10.21 -5.16
CA LEU A 37 10.91 -11.45 -5.12
C LEU A 37 11.77 -12.66 -5.53
N VAL A 38 12.58 -12.55 -6.59
CA VAL A 38 13.53 -13.61 -6.97
C VAL A 38 14.55 -13.88 -5.85
N ALA A 39 14.95 -12.84 -5.11
CA ALA A 39 15.90 -12.98 -4.02
C ALA A 39 15.33 -13.70 -2.78
N LEU A 40 14.01 -13.97 -2.73
CA LEU A 40 13.39 -14.73 -1.64
C LEU A 40 13.85 -16.19 -1.59
N GLY A 41 14.29 -16.77 -2.72
CA GLY A 41 14.81 -18.13 -2.76
C GLY A 41 15.16 -18.63 -4.17
N PRO A 42 16.06 -19.62 -4.29
CA PRO A 42 16.45 -20.20 -5.59
C PRO A 42 15.32 -20.92 -6.33
N GLU A 43 14.24 -21.27 -5.64
CA GLU A 43 13.04 -21.92 -6.18
C GLU A 43 12.04 -20.94 -6.81
N VAL A 44 12.20 -19.63 -6.59
CA VAL A 44 11.29 -18.62 -7.15
C VAL A 44 11.50 -18.51 -8.66
N ASP A 45 10.45 -18.73 -9.43
CA ASP A 45 10.47 -18.52 -10.88
C ASP A 45 10.56 -17.01 -11.19
N PRO A 46 11.62 -16.53 -11.88
CA PRO A 46 11.77 -15.13 -12.25
C PRO A 46 10.58 -14.57 -13.05
N GLU A 47 9.90 -15.40 -13.83
CA GLU A 47 8.75 -14.99 -14.63
C GLU A 47 7.49 -14.81 -13.76
N GLU A 48 7.31 -15.63 -12.73
CA GLU A 48 6.27 -15.40 -11.72
C GLU A 48 6.52 -14.13 -10.92
N ALA A 49 7.76 -13.93 -10.46
CA ALA A 49 8.18 -12.72 -9.75
C ALA A 49 7.94 -11.45 -10.58
N ARG A 50 8.26 -11.49 -11.89
CA ARG A 50 7.99 -10.39 -12.82
C ARG A 50 6.51 -10.07 -12.92
N ARG A 51 5.66 -11.08 -13.16
CA ARG A 51 4.19 -10.88 -13.24
C ARG A 51 3.61 -10.34 -11.94
N ALA A 52 4.01 -10.91 -10.80
CA ALA A 52 3.58 -10.44 -9.49
C ALA A 52 3.94 -8.96 -9.27
N ALA A 53 5.16 -8.56 -9.62
CA ALA A 53 5.62 -7.18 -9.48
C ALA A 53 4.87 -6.20 -10.39
N GLU A 54 4.65 -6.58 -11.66
CA GLU A 54 3.89 -5.76 -12.61
C GLU A 54 2.46 -5.54 -12.14
N ILE A 55 1.79 -6.59 -11.67
CA ILE A 55 0.44 -6.50 -11.11
C ILE A 55 0.44 -5.64 -9.85
N ALA A 56 1.39 -5.85 -8.94
CA ALA A 56 1.46 -5.10 -7.70
C ALA A 56 1.64 -3.59 -7.92
N TYR A 57 2.32 -3.17 -8.98
CA TYR A 57 2.45 -1.76 -9.35
C TYR A 57 1.23 -1.23 -10.12
N ALA A 58 0.71 -1.98 -11.09
CA ALA A 58 -0.33 -1.50 -11.99
C ALA A 58 -1.73 -1.52 -11.36
N TYR A 59 -2.08 -2.60 -10.67
CA TYR A 59 -3.45 -2.83 -10.20
C TYR A 59 -3.90 -1.80 -9.15
N PRO A 60 -3.07 -1.41 -8.17
CA PRO A 60 -3.46 -0.34 -7.26
C PRO A 60 -3.71 1.02 -7.92
N LEU A 61 -3.04 1.33 -9.03
CA LEU A 61 -3.27 2.55 -9.78
C LEU A 61 -4.63 2.52 -10.49
N GLN A 62 -5.04 1.34 -10.99
CA GLN A 62 -6.40 1.15 -11.49
C GLN A 62 -7.44 1.33 -10.37
N LEU A 63 -7.24 0.68 -9.23
CA LEU A 63 -8.14 0.78 -8.07
C LEU A 63 -8.25 2.21 -7.54
N LYS A 64 -7.16 2.98 -7.58
CA LYS A 64 -7.16 4.40 -7.21
C LYS A 64 -8.19 5.20 -8.02
N GLU A 65 -8.22 4.98 -9.34
CA GLU A 65 -9.17 5.64 -10.23
C GLU A 65 -10.60 5.13 -9.98
N GLU A 66 -10.78 3.80 -9.87
CA GLU A 66 -12.08 3.17 -9.63
C GLU A 66 -12.70 3.61 -8.29
N TRP A 67 -11.90 3.67 -7.23
CA TRP A 67 -12.33 4.06 -5.88
C TRP A 67 -12.28 5.57 -5.67
N GLN A 68 -11.91 6.33 -6.71
CA GLN A 68 -11.84 7.79 -6.69
C GLN A 68 -11.03 8.32 -5.51
N VAL A 69 -9.85 7.73 -5.32
CA VAL A 69 -8.92 8.05 -4.22
C VAL A 69 -8.08 9.26 -4.64
N THR A 70 -8.49 10.42 -4.14
CA THR A 70 -7.91 11.72 -4.50
C THR A 70 -7.16 12.40 -3.36
N ASP A 71 -7.18 11.81 -2.17
CA ASP A 71 -6.77 12.44 -0.91
C ASP A 71 -5.71 11.60 -0.19
N PRO A 72 -5.00 12.21 0.78
CA PRO A 72 -4.15 11.43 1.68
C PRO A 72 -4.93 10.31 2.38
N PRO A 73 -4.29 9.17 2.71
CA PRO A 73 -4.99 7.95 3.10
C PRO A 73 -5.94 8.11 4.29
N LEU A 74 -5.57 8.88 5.31
CA LEU A 74 -6.43 9.12 6.47
C LEU A 74 -7.65 10.00 6.14
N VAL A 75 -7.51 10.95 5.22
CA VAL A 75 -8.63 11.78 4.74
C VAL A 75 -9.58 10.94 3.90
N HIS A 76 -9.04 10.07 3.04
CA HIS A 76 -9.87 9.14 2.27
C HIS A 76 -10.58 8.12 3.17
N ASN A 77 -9.91 7.60 4.21
CA ASN A 77 -10.52 6.71 5.20
C ASN A 77 -11.75 7.37 5.86
N PHE A 78 -11.65 8.65 6.25
CA PHE A 78 -12.79 9.39 6.79
C PHE A 78 -13.96 9.45 5.79
N LYS A 79 -13.69 9.70 4.51
CA LYS A 79 -14.74 9.69 3.47
C LYS A 79 -15.43 8.34 3.34
N VAL A 80 -14.69 7.23 3.51
CA VAL A 80 -15.30 5.89 3.50
C VAL A 80 -16.17 5.68 4.74
N LEU A 81 -15.69 6.07 5.91
CA LEU A 81 -16.44 5.95 7.17
C LEU A 81 -17.75 6.76 7.16
N GLU A 82 -17.75 7.92 6.52
CA GLU A 82 -18.94 8.77 6.35
C GLU A 82 -19.83 8.36 5.14
N GLY A 83 -19.49 7.29 4.43
CA GLY A 83 -20.25 6.81 3.28
C GLY A 83 -20.17 7.67 2.02
N ILE A 84 -19.19 8.59 1.94
CA ILE A 84 -18.92 9.44 0.76
C ILE A 84 -18.15 8.66 -0.32
N ARG A 85 -17.41 7.64 0.10
CA ARG A 85 -16.70 6.67 -0.75
C ARG A 85 -17.05 5.26 -0.28
N GLU A 86 -17.09 4.32 -1.22
CA GLU A 86 -17.42 2.93 -0.88
C GLU A 86 -16.20 2.12 -0.45
N LYS A 87 -15.02 2.48 -0.96
CA LYS A 87 -13.77 1.72 -0.85
C LYS A 87 -12.56 2.61 -0.64
N GLY A 88 -11.49 2.00 -0.17
CA GLY A 88 -10.16 2.61 -0.06
C GLY A 88 -9.55 2.57 1.33
N LEU A 89 -10.15 1.83 2.26
CA LEU A 89 -9.52 1.49 3.53
C LEU A 89 -8.38 0.50 3.32
N CYS A 90 -7.40 0.44 4.22
CA CYS A 90 -6.24 -0.44 4.09
C CYS A 90 -6.61 -1.92 3.87
N ASN A 91 -7.66 -2.41 4.52
CA ASN A 91 -8.18 -3.76 4.33
C ASN A 91 -8.86 -3.97 2.96
N ASP A 92 -9.45 -2.93 2.35
CA ASP A 92 -9.95 -3.04 0.97
C ASP A 92 -8.79 -3.23 -0.01
N TRP A 93 -7.73 -2.42 0.13
CA TRP A 93 -6.51 -2.54 -0.68
C TRP A 93 -5.86 -3.91 -0.55
N ALA A 94 -5.61 -4.37 0.69
CA ALA A 94 -5.00 -5.68 0.96
C ALA A 94 -5.83 -6.82 0.38
N ARG A 95 -7.17 -6.77 0.53
CA ARG A 95 -8.08 -7.77 -0.03
C ARG A 95 -8.01 -7.80 -1.55
N ALA A 96 -8.17 -6.65 -2.20
CA ALA A 96 -8.19 -6.56 -3.65
C ALA A 96 -6.86 -7.03 -4.25
N MET A 97 -5.72 -6.65 -3.65
CA MET A 97 -4.40 -7.13 -4.04
C MET A 97 -4.28 -8.65 -3.97
N LEU A 98 -4.66 -9.25 -2.84
CA LEU A 98 -4.61 -10.71 -2.68
C LEU A 98 -5.55 -11.44 -3.63
N GLU A 99 -6.75 -10.93 -3.86
CA GLU A 99 -7.70 -11.51 -4.80
C GLU A 99 -7.14 -11.48 -6.22
N ARG A 100 -6.64 -10.33 -6.70
CA ARG A 100 -6.05 -10.22 -8.03
C ARG A 100 -4.81 -11.10 -8.20
N LEU A 101 -3.89 -11.12 -7.23
CA LEU A 101 -2.68 -11.93 -7.30
C LEU A 101 -2.99 -13.44 -7.27
N ARG A 102 -4.07 -13.88 -6.59
CA ARG A 102 -4.47 -15.29 -6.57
C ARG A 102 -4.93 -15.79 -7.94
N GLU A 103 -5.43 -14.92 -8.81
CA GLU A 103 -5.84 -15.29 -10.17
C GLU A 103 -4.66 -15.80 -11.02
N GLU A 104 -3.43 -15.39 -10.69
CA GLU A 104 -2.21 -15.81 -11.40
C GLU A 104 -1.80 -17.25 -11.11
N GLN A 105 -2.36 -17.88 -10.06
CA GLN A 105 -2.08 -19.27 -9.69
C GLN A 105 -0.59 -19.59 -9.64
N PHE A 106 0.21 -18.69 -9.06
CA PHE A 106 1.65 -18.88 -8.92
C PHE A 106 1.98 -20.23 -8.29
N GLU A 107 2.97 -20.93 -8.84
CA GLU A 107 3.48 -22.22 -8.39
C GLU A 107 4.62 -22.08 -7.39
N THR A 108 5.41 -21.00 -7.50
CA THR A 108 6.63 -20.75 -6.71
C THR A 108 6.46 -19.66 -5.66
N LEU A 109 5.34 -18.93 -5.67
CA LEU A 109 5.02 -17.86 -4.73
C LEU A 109 3.82 -18.20 -3.83
N SER A 110 3.88 -17.77 -2.58
CA SER A 110 2.79 -17.83 -1.60
C SER A 110 2.30 -16.43 -1.26
N LEU A 111 0.98 -16.30 -1.03
CA LEU A 111 0.32 -15.03 -0.75
C LEU A 111 -0.27 -15.02 0.65
N HIS A 112 0.05 -13.99 1.43
CA HIS A 112 -0.36 -13.88 2.83
C HIS A 112 -1.07 -12.55 3.10
N TRP A 113 -2.04 -12.60 4.01
CA TRP A 113 -2.56 -11.39 4.63
C TRP A 113 -1.68 -11.04 5.83
N SER A 114 -1.26 -9.79 5.94
CA SER A 114 -0.53 -9.28 7.09
C SER A 114 -1.24 -8.08 7.72
N THR A 115 -1.09 -7.96 9.04
CA THR A 115 -1.66 -6.86 9.84
C THR A 115 -0.61 -6.27 10.75
N SER A 116 -0.60 -4.95 10.86
CA SER A 116 0.20 -4.22 11.83
C SER A 116 -0.73 -3.60 12.88
N PRO A 117 -0.47 -3.81 14.19
CA PRO A 117 -1.31 -3.29 15.25
C PRO A 117 -1.24 -1.75 15.32
N PRO A 118 -2.22 -1.09 15.95
CA PRO A 118 -2.13 0.33 16.25
C PRO A 118 -0.90 0.64 17.11
N GLU A 119 -0.16 1.70 16.78
CA GLU A 119 0.97 2.17 17.57
C GLU A 119 1.00 3.71 17.62
N GLY A 120 0.93 4.27 18.83
CA GLY A 120 0.80 5.72 19.01
C GLY A 120 -0.46 6.27 18.33
N PHE A 121 -0.28 7.17 17.36
CA PHE A 121 -1.36 7.74 16.55
C PHE A 121 -1.65 6.97 15.26
N ARG A 122 -0.94 5.85 14.99
CA ARG A 122 -1.20 5.00 13.83
C ARG A 122 -2.39 4.08 14.14
N VAL A 123 -3.29 3.97 13.17
CA VAL A 123 -4.38 3.00 13.18
C VAL A 123 -3.85 1.61 12.79
N ILE A 124 -4.63 0.58 13.10
CA ILE A 124 -4.41 -0.77 12.56
C ILE A 124 -4.24 -0.70 11.04
N HIS A 125 -3.28 -1.45 10.52
CA HIS A 125 -2.95 -1.43 9.10
C HIS A 125 -2.90 -2.83 8.51
N HIS A 126 -3.37 -2.99 7.29
CA HIS A 126 -3.48 -4.29 6.62
C HIS A 126 -2.78 -4.23 5.28
N SER A 127 -2.12 -5.32 4.89
CA SER A 127 -1.39 -5.41 3.64
C SER A 127 -1.33 -6.85 3.12
N ALA A 128 -0.97 -6.99 1.85
CA ALA A 128 -0.66 -8.28 1.23
C ALA A 128 0.84 -8.54 1.35
N VAL A 129 1.25 -9.80 1.47
CA VAL A 129 2.66 -10.20 1.47
C VAL A 129 2.86 -11.32 0.46
N ILE A 130 3.99 -11.27 -0.27
CA ILE A 130 4.43 -12.37 -1.14
C ILE A 130 5.67 -13.00 -0.52
N SER A 131 5.67 -14.33 -0.35
CA SER A 131 6.85 -15.11 0.02
C SER A 131 7.17 -16.14 -1.06
N ALA A 132 8.34 -16.79 -0.96
CA ALA A 132 8.59 -18.04 -1.67
C ALA A 132 7.57 -19.12 -1.22
N ARG A 133 7.34 -20.12 -2.08
CA ARG A 133 6.41 -21.22 -1.81
C ARG A 133 6.77 -21.93 -0.50
N GLY A 134 5.79 -22.08 0.37
CA GLY A 134 5.95 -22.72 1.68
C GLY A 134 6.58 -21.83 2.76
N GLY A 135 7.06 -20.63 2.40
CA GLY A 135 7.48 -19.60 3.34
C GLY A 135 6.30 -18.96 4.08
N THR A 136 6.62 -18.16 5.09
CA THR A 136 5.65 -17.45 5.93
C THR A 136 5.56 -15.97 5.56
N LEU A 137 4.65 -15.23 6.20
CA LEU A 137 4.57 -13.77 6.02
C LEU A 137 5.85 -13.04 6.46
N TYR A 138 6.62 -13.61 7.40
CA TYR A 138 7.87 -13.02 7.90
C TYR A 138 9.04 -13.20 6.94
N ASP A 139 8.93 -14.16 6.02
CA ASP A 139 9.95 -14.44 5.00
C ASP A 139 9.62 -13.73 3.67
N GLY A 140 8.70 -12.77 3.69
CA GLY A 140 8.09 -12.20 2.49
C GLY A 140 8.32 -10.71 2.32
N ILE A 141 7.82 -10.20 1.20
CA ILE A 141 7.78 -8.78 0.85
C ILE A 141 6.35 -8.27 0.98
N VAL A 142 6.19 -7.23 1.80
CA VAL A 142 4.96 -6.49 2.02
C VAL A 142 4.61 -5.65 0.79
N LEU A 143 3.33 -5.61 0.41
CA LEU A 143 2.78 -4.85 -0.70
C LEU A 143 1.69 -3.88 -0.19
N ASP A 144 2.08 -2.64 0.08
CA ASP A 144 1.24 -1.62 0.72
C ASP A 144 0.92 -0.45 -0.24
N PRO A 145 -0.14 -0.57 -1.05
CA PRO A 145 -0.59 0.54 -1.89
C PRO A 145 -1.43 1.59 -1.15
N TRP A 146 -1.88 1.32 0.08
CA TRP A 146 -2.69 2.27 0.83
C TRP A 146 -1.85 3.47 1.31
N ARG A 147 -0.58 3.23 1.70
CA ARG A 147 0.33 4.23 2.27
C ARG A 147 0.42 5.53 1.46
N TRP A 148 0.35 5.42 0.14
CA TRP A 148 0.45 6.55 -0.79
C TRP A 148 -0.75 6.65 -1.73
N GLY A 149 -1.93 6.17 -1.31
CA GLY A 149 -3.18 6.35 -2.04
C GLY A 149 -3.15 5.76 -3.45
N GLY A 150 -2.68 4.51 -3.56
CA GLY A 150 -2.62 3.75 -4.80
C GLY A 150 -1.22 3.60 -5.40
N VAL A 151 -0.23 4.37 -4.95
CA VAL A 151 1.17 4.12 -5.34
C VAL A 151 1.77 3.09 -4.39
N LEU A 152 2.32 2.01 -4.97
CA LEU A 152 2.84 0.89 -4.19
C LEU A 152 4.03 1.30 -3.32
N TYR A 153 3.94 1.00 -2.03
CA TYR A 153 5.09 0.80 -1.15
C TYR A 153 5.34 -0.70 -1.00
N TRP A 154 6.61 -1.13 -1.00
CA TRP A 154 7.01 -2.49 -0.71
C TRP A 154 8.33 -2.53 0.06
N SER A 155 8.47 -3.52 0.94
CA SER A 155 9.69 -3.79 1.70
C SER A 155 9.68 -5.22 2.22
N ALA A 156 10.83 -5.75 2.62
CA ALA A 156 10.82 -6.83 3.60
C ALA A 156 10.19 -6.32 4.92
N ASP A 157 9.68 -7.24 5.75
CA ASP A 157 9.10 -6.88 7.05
C ASP A 157 10.12 -6.12 7.93
N GLU A 158 11.33 -6.67 8.08
CA GLU A 158 12.41 -6.08 8.88
C GLU A 158 12.91 -4.71 8.39
N ASP A 159 12.60 -4.35 7.14
CA ASP A 159 12.99 -3.10 6.51
C ASP A 159 11.90 -2.01 6.58
N ASP A 160 10.71 -2.28 7.12
CA ASP A 160 9.66 -1.27 7.28
C ASP A 160 9.79 -0.54 8.64
N PRO A 161 10.30 0.70 8.68
CA PRO A 161 10.48 1.41 9.95
C PRO A 161 9.15 1.91 10.55
N ARG A 162 8.03 1.78 9.84
CA ARG A 162 6.75 2.39 10.22
C ARG A 162 5.74 1.40 10.79
N TYR A 163 5.81 0.14 10.41
CA TYR A 163 4.82 -0.87 10.75
C TYR A 163 5.52 -2.17 11.15
N GLU A 164 5.07 -2.74 12.26
CA GLU A 164 5.44 -4.10 12.67
C GLU A 164 4.42 -5.06 12.04
N TRP A 165 4.82 -5.86 11.05
CA TRP A 165 3.91 -6.73 10.32
C TRP A 165 3.80 -8.10 10.98
N GLY A 166 2.58 -8.62 11.03
CA GLY A 166 2.27 -9.87 11.72
C GLY A 166 1.04 -10.57 11.16
N PRO A 167 0.63 -11.69 11.78
CA PRO A 167 -0.59 -12.39 11.41
C PRO A 167 -1.83 -11.49 11.59
N PRO A 168 -2.95 -11.81 10.91
CA PRO A 168 -4.22 -11.12 11.14
C PRO A 168 -4.64 -11.13 12.61
N ILE A 169 -5.15 -9.99 13.10
CA ILE A 169 -5.69 -9.81 14.46
C ILE A 169 -7.20 -9.62 14.48
#